data_AF-A0A958ANC6-F1
#
_entry.id   AF-A0A958ANC6-F1
#
_cell.length_a   1.000
_cell.length_b   1.000
_cell.length_c   1.000
_cell.angle_alpha   90.00
_cell.angle_beta   90.00
_cell.angle_gamma   90.00
#
_symmetry.space_group_name_H-M   'P 1'
#
loop_
_entity.id
_entity.type
_entity.pdbx_description
1 polymer ?
#
loop_
_entity_poly.entity_id
_entity_poly.type
_entity_poly.pdbx_seq_one_letter_code
_entity_poly.pdbx_strand_id
1 'polypeptide(L)' 'VILTQANGVTAAELRAWVNQRVAARYQRLHDVVILDEFPRSVIGKTLKRVLREPYWAEQGKRI' A
#
# COMPACT_ATOMS: atom_id res chain seq x y z
N VAL A 1 -11.28 2.07 -3.80
CA VAL A 1 -11.07 3.52 -3.96
C VAL A 1 -10.38 3.74 -5.28
N ILE A 2 -10.86 4.68 -6.08
CA ILE A 2 -10.22 5.10 -7.33
C ILE A 2 -9.91 6.58 -7.15
N LEU A 3 -8.66 6.98 -7.39
CA LEU A 3 -8.25 8.39 -7.35
C LEU A 3 -8.47 8.99 -8.75
N THR A 4 -9.13 10.12 -8.84
CA THR A 4 -9.39 10.84 -10.11
C THR A 4 -8.23 11.76 -10.50
N GLN A 5 -7.34 12.08 -9.56
CA GLN A 5 -6.12 12.85 -9.77
C GLN A 5 -4.94 12.12 -9.12
N ALA A 6 -3.84 11.99 -9.85
CA ALA A 6 -2.59 11.48 -9.28
C ALA A 6 -2.09 12.44 -8.19
N ASN A 7 -1.53 11.87 -7.13
CA ASN A 7 -0.90 12.60 -6.00
C ASN A 7 -1.81 13.60 -5.26
N GLY A 8 -3.14 13.54 -5.46
CA GLY A 8 -4.08 14.45 -4.81
C GLY A 8 -4.39 14.11 -3.34
N VAL A 9 -3.84 13.02 -2.81
CA VAL A 9 -4.07 12.54 -1.44
C VAL A 9 -2.79 11.88 -0.91
N THR A 10 -2.49 12.11 0.36
CA THR A 10 -1.36 11.49 1.06
C THR A 10 -1.70 10.08 1.55
N ALA A 11 -0.68 9.27 1.80
CA ALA A 11 -0.85 7.93 2.37
C ALA A 11 -1.61 7.95 3.72
N ALA A 12 -1.32 8.93 4.57
CA ALA A 12 -1.95 9.09 5.88
C ALA A 12 -3.45 9.39 5.77
N GLU A 13 -3.83 10.30 4.87
CA GLU A 13 -5.23 10.65 4.60
C GLU A 13 -6.00 9.45 4.04
N LEU A 14 -5.39 8.71 3.11
CA LEU A 14 -6.00 7.51 2.54
C LEU A 14 -6.23 6.44 3.62
N ARG A 15 -5.24 6.21 4.49
CA ARG A 15 -5.35 5.30 5.63
C ARG A 15 -6.50 5.71 6.55
N ALA A 16 -6.57 6.99 6.93
CA ALA A 16 -7.62 7.51 7.80
C ALA A 16 -9.01 7.35 7.16
N TRP A 17 -9.13 7.70 5.88
CA TRP A 17 -10.38 7.60 5.12
C TRP A 17 -10.90 6.15 5.05
N VAL A 18 -10.01 5.17 4.82
CA VAL A 18 -10.37 3.74 4.79
C VAL A 18 -10.78 3.28 6.19
N ASN A 19 -10.00 3.61 7.22
CA ASN A 19 -10.25 3.14 8.59
C ASN A 19 -11.54 3.70 9.21
N GLN A 20 -12.03 4.85 8.75
CA GLN A 20 -13.34 5.38 9.12
C GLN A 20 -14.50 4.57 8.54
N ARG A 21 -14.30 3.87 7.41
CA ARG A 21 -15.33 3.11 6.68
C ARG A 21 -15.27 1.61 6.96
N VAL A 22 -14.16 1.11 7.50
CA VAL A 22 -13.99 -0.29 7.89
C VAL A 22 -14.40 -0.48 9.35
N ALA A 23 -15.59 -1.04 9.55
CA ALA A 23 -16.13 -1.34 10.88
C ALA A 23 -15.32 -2.43 11.61
N ALA A 24 -14.88 -3.45 10.89
CA ALA A 24 -14.09 -4.55 11.44
C ALA A 24 -12.66 -4.08 11.78
N ARG A 25 -12.34 -3.97 13.08
CA ARG A 25 -11.03 -3.48 13.55
C ARG A 25 -9.84 -4.23 12.96
N TYR A 26 -9.96 -5.55 12.76
CA TYR A 26 -8.89 -6.40 12.22
C TYR A 26 -8.66 -6.22 10.71
N GLN A 27 -9.57 -5.54 9.99
CA GLN A 27 -9.41 -5.20 8.57
C GLN A 27 -8.88 -3.77 8.37
N ARG A 28 -8.68 -3.01 9.46
CA ARG A 28 -8.15 -1.64 9.35
C ARG A 28 -6.70 -1.67 8.89
N LEU A 29 -6.35 -0.71 8.06
CA LEU A 29 -5.01 -0.53 7.53
C LEU A 29 -4.09 -0.01 8.63
N HIS A 30 -3.00 -0.74 8.88
CA HIS A 30 -1.92 -0.28 9.75
C HIS A 30 -1.11 0.83 9.07
N ASP A 31 -0.76 0.61 7.81
CA ASP A 31 0.08 1.51 7.03
C ASP A 31 -0.31 1.51 5.54
N VAL A 32 0.09 2.55 4.81
CA VAL A 32 -0.15 2.74 3.39
C VAL A 32 1.14 3.27 2.75
N VAL A 33 1.60 2.62 1.69
CA VAL A 33 2.73 3.10 0.88
C VAL A 33 2.23 3.37 -0.53
N ILE A 34 2.57 4.54 -1.06
CA ILE A 34 2.28 4.93 -2.45
C ILE A 34 3.53 4.60 -3.27
N LEU A 35 3.33 3.91 -4.38
CA LEU A 35 4.39 3.54 -5.31
C LEU A 35 4.01 4.06 -6.69
N ASP A 36 4.98 4.63 -7.40
CA ASP A 36 4.77 5.11 -8.77
C ASP A 36 4.46 3.95 -9.72
N GLU A 37 5.09 2.79 -9.50
CA GLU A 37 4.84 1.59 -10.27
C GLU A 37 4.91 0.30 -9.42
N PHE A 38 4.04 -0.66 -9.76
CA PHE A 38 4.12 -2.00 -9.19
C PHE A 38 5.17 -2.84 -9.93
N PRO A 39 6.09 -3.52 -9.22
CA PRO A 39 7.08 -4.38 -9.85
C PRO A 39 6.36 -5.54 -10.54
N ARG A 40 6.60 -5.70 -11.85
CA ARG A 40 5.96 -6.72 -12.69
C ARG A 40 7.00 -7.70 -13.24
N SER A 41 6.61 -8.97 -13.34
CA SER A 41 7.37 -9.98 -14.07
C SER A 41 7.29 -9.72 -15.58
N VAL A 42 8.13 -10.41 -16.35
CA VAL A 42 8.08 -10.44 -17.82
C VAL A 42 6.70 -10.80 -18.41
N ILE A 43 5.87 -11.55 -17.67
CA ILE A 43 4.49 -11.89 -18.06
C ILE A 43 3.43 -10.97 -17.42
N GLY A 44 3.84 -9.80 -16.89
CA GLY A 44 2.94 -8.78 -16.33
C GLY A 44 2.42 -9.04 -14.92
N LYS A 45 2.72 -10.18 -14.30
CA LYS A 45 2.31 -10.48 -12.91
C LYS A 45 3.04 -9.59 -11.89
N THR A 46 2.31 -9.04 -10.92
CA THR A 46 2.93 -8.28 -9.82
C THR A 46 3.80 -9.18 -8.94
N LEU A 47 5.06 -8.78 -8.75
CA LEU A 47 6.03 -9.48 -7.94
C LEU A 47 5.90 -9.08 -6.47
N LYS A 48 4.99 -9.76 -5.74
CA LYS A 48 4.71 -9.47 -4.32
C LYS A 48 5.92 -9.55 -3.39
N ARG A 49 6.94 -10.34 -3.73
CA ARG A 49 8.18 -10.41 -2.93
C ARG A 49 8.93 -9.07 -3.03
N VAL A 50 9.25 -8.66 -4.24
CA VAL A 50 9.93 -7.38 -4.55
C VAL A 50 9.12 -6.19 -4.01
N LEU A 51 7.80 -6.25 -4.13
CA LEU A 51 6.91 -5.21 -3.62
C LEU A 51 7.03 -4.96 -2.11
N ARG A 52 7.26 -6.03 -1.32
CA ARG A 52 7.22 -5.95 0.15
C ARG A 52 8.61 -5.76 0.78
N GLU A 53 9.68 -6.09 0.05
CA GLU A 53 11.07 -5.89 0.47
C GLU A 53 11.38 -4.47 0.98
N PRO A 54 11.07 -3.37 0.24
CA PRO A 54 11.39 -2.02 0.72
C PRO A 54 10.65 -1.68 2.01
N TYR A 55 9.36 -2.04 2.08
CA TYR A 55 8.54 -1.79 3.26
C TYR A 55 9.09 -2.48 4.51
N TRP A 56 9.58 -3.72 4.40
CA TRP A 56 10.09 -4.43 5.58
C TRP A 56 11.55 -4.14 5.90
N ALA A 57 12.36 -3.78 4.91
CA ALA A 57 13.72 -3.32 5.12
C ALA A 57 13.74 -2.10 6.05
N GLU A 58 12.82 -1.15 5.86
CA GLU A 58 12.65 0.02 6.74
C GLU A 58 12.23 -0.36 8.17
N GLN A 59 11.49 -1.46 8.33
CA GLN A 59 10.94 -1.90 9.61
C GLN A 59 11.87 -2.88 10.37
N GLY A 60 13.08 -3.14 9.84
CA GLY A 60 14.06 -4.06 10.44
C GLY A 60 13.60 -5.52 10.48
N LYS A 61 12.61 -5.90 9.67
CA LYS A 61 12.04 -7.26 9.62
C LYS A 61 12.27 -7.85 8.23
N ARG A 62 12.42 -9.17 8.13
CA ARG A 62 12.47 -9.89 6.86
C ARG A 62 11.30 -10.88 6.86
N ILE A 63 10.35 -10.71 5.94
CA ILE A 63 9.18 -11.59 5.73
C ILE A 63 9.21 -12.12 4.30
#